data_AF-A0A2W6D626-F1
#
_entry.id   AF-A0A2W6D626-F1
#
_cell.length_a   1.000
_cell.length_b   1.000
_cell.length_c   1.000
_cell.angle_alpha   90.00
_cell.angle_beta   90.00
_cell.angle_gamma   90.00
#
_symmetry.space_group_name_H-M   'P 1'
#
loop_
_entity.id
_entity.type
_entity.pdbx_description
1 polymer ?
#
loop_
_entity_poly.entity_id
_entity_poly.type
_entity_poly.pdbx_seq_one_letter_code
_entity_poly.pdbx_strand_id
1 'polypeptide(L)'
;DLFTNRLDPDEFTVAVEAITEAYAQAGHAVDVVRRAELFARLLVGGDDPVRVELAYDWRGNRPALLDIGPVLDRDDAVAGKMLALWGRGQTRDYIDVHAALVSGAYSEATLLDLAARADNGFDHNDFGQVLTAVADRPDSSFADYGFDPAEICALRDLLRDWVSDSSSHAMIIHSGQDPRTGTPRHAGP
;
A
#
# COMPACT_ATOMS: atom_id res chain seq x y z
N ASP A 1 -22.29 4.54 -5.20
CA ASP A 1 -21.59 3.27 -4.92
C ASP A 1 -20.36 3.60 -4.08
N LEU A 2 -20.11 2.93 -2.95
CA LEU A 2 -18.93 3.21 -2.11
C LEU A 2 -17.61 2.68 -2.72
N PHE A 3 -17.71 1.77 -3.69
CA PHE A 3 -16.57 1.15 -4.37
C PHE A 3 -16.53 1.54 -5.86
N THR A 4 -16.35 2.83 -6.13
CA THR A 4 -16.27 3.39 -7.49
C THR A 4 -14.87 3.92 -7.84
N ASN A 5 -14.50 3.84 -9.12
CA ASN A 5 -13.33 4.51 -9.73
C ASN A 5 -13.71 5.81 -10.45
N ARG A 6 -14.96 6.27 -10.27
CA ARG A 6 -15.43 7.53 -10.86
C ARG A 6 -14.99 8.66 -9.94
N LEU A 7 -14.01 9.43 -10.41
CA LEU A 7 -13.58 10.65 -9.74
C LEU A 7 -14.63 11.75 -9.99
N ASP A 8 -15.61 11.83 -9.09
CA ASP A 8 -16.70 12.80 -9.12
C ASP A 8 -16.93 13.38 -7.71
N PRO A 9 -16.51 14.63 -7.44
CA PRO A 9 -16.70 15.29 -6.16
C PRO A 9 -18.15 15.47 -5.72
N ASP A 10 -19.08 15.60 -6.68
CA ASP A 10 -20.50 15.77 -6.39
C ASP A 10 -21.09 14.42 -5.94
N GLU A 11 -20.74 13.32 -6.64
CA GLU A 11 -21.12 11.98 -6.17
C GLU A 11 -20.49 11.65 -4.81
N PHE A 12 -19.23 12.04 -4.59
CA PHE A 12 -18.57 11.86 -3.31
C PHE A 12 -19.31 12.60 -2.18
N THR A 13 -19.73 13.84 -2.44
CA THR A 13 -20.55 14.63 -1.51
C THR A 13 -21.87 13.93 -1.19
N VAL A 14 -22.58 13.42 -2.20
CA VAL A 14 -23.81 12.65 -2.01
C VAL A 14 -23.56 11.38 -1.18
N ALA A 15 -22.44 10.69 -1.38
CA ALA A 15 -22.10 9.50 -0.62
C ALA A 15 -21.82 9.81 0.87
N VAL A 16 -21.12 10.90 1.16
CA VAL A 16 -20.86 11.37 2.54
C VAL A 16 -22.17 11.76 3.24
N GLU A 17 -23.09 12.40 2.53
CA GLU A 17 -24.41 12.74 3.09
C GLU A 17 -25.24 11.49 3.35
N ALA A 18 -25.29 10.55 2.40
CA ALA A 18 -26.01 9.30 2.54
C ALA A 18 -25.52 8.45 3.72
N ILE A 19 -24.20 8.35 3.95
CA ILE A 19 -23.66 7.58 5.07
C ILE A 19 -23.90 8.27 6.42
N THR A 20 -23.85 9.61 6.45
CA THR A 20 -24.17 10.40 7.65
C THR A 20 -25.62 10.19 8.05
N GLU A 21 -26.54 10.29 7.08
CA GLU A 21 -27.96 10.06 7.28
C GLU A 21 -28.24 8.61 7.72
N ALA A 22 -27.58 7.63 7.11
CA ALA A 22 -27.74 6.21 7.49
C ALA A 22 -27.34 5.94 8.94
N TYR A 23 -26.22 6.49 9.40
CA TYR A 23 -25.82 6.36 10.81
C TYR A 23 -26.79 7.08 11.76
N ALA A 24 -27.27 8.27 11.38
CA ALA A 24 -28.27 9.00 12.17
C ALA A 24 -29.60 8.24 12.28
N GLN A 25 -30.07 7.65 11.18
CA GLN A 25 -31.28 6.81 11.15
C GLN A 25 -31.11 5.52 11.97
N ALA A 26 -29.89 5.00 12.08
CA ALA A 26 -29.55 3.90 12.97
C ALA A 26 -29.43 4.33 14.46
N GLY A 27 -29.62 5.61 14.76
CA GLY A 27 -29.62 6.15 16.13
C GLY A 27 -28.24 6.57 16.64
N HIS A 28 -27.23 6.68 15.78
CA HIS A 28 -25.90 7.15 16.16
C HIS A 28 -25.78 8.66 16.00
N ALA A 29 -25.10 9.32 16.96
CA ALA A 29 -24.60 10.67 16.75
C ALA A 29 -23.45 10.63 15.71
N VAL A 30 -23.39 11.65 14.85
CA VAL A 30 -22.41 11.71 13.76
C VAL A 30 -21.85 13.12 13.67
N ASP A 31 -20.53 13.24 13.83
CA ASP A 31 -19.80 14.49 13.66
C ASP A 31 -18.86 14.40 12.44
N VAL A 32 -19.09 15.22 11.42
CA VAL A 32 -18.17 15.35 10.28
C VAL A 32 -17.02 16.27 10.67
N VAL A 33 -15.92 15.70 11.16
CA VAL A 33 -14.78 16.45 11.71
C VAL A 33 -13.76 16.91 10.67
N ARG A 34 -13.81 16.37 9.45
CA ARG A 34 -12.99 16.84 8.32
C ARG A 34 -13.71 16.62 7.01
N ARG A 35 -13.64 17.60 6.12
CA ARG A 35 -14.15 17.51 4.75
C ARG A 35 -13.19 18.16 3.77
N ALA A 36 -12.96 17.48 2.66
CA ALA A 36 -12.24 17.92 1.48
C ALA A 36 -12.95 17.32 0.24
N GLU A 37 -12.53 17.72 -0.95
CA GLU A 37 -13.20 17.39 -2.21
C GLU A 37 -13.47 15.88 -2.40
N LEU A 38 -12.52 15.03 -2.04
CA LEU A 38 -12.60 13.57 -2.17
C LEU A 38 -12.23 12.83 -0.88
N PHE A 39 -12.37 13.51 0.26
CA PHE A 39 -12.08 12.94 1.57
C PHE A 39 -13.04 13.48 2.63
N ALA A 40 -13.57 12.60 3.48
CA ALA A 40 -14.32 12.97 4.65
C ALA A 40 -13.95 12.08 5.83
N ARG A 41 -13.93 12.67 7.03
CA ARG A 41 -13.77 11.94 8.29
C ARG A 41 -14.95 12.26 9.19
N LEU A 42 -15.58 11.21 9.67
CA LEU A 42 -16.70 11.24 10.59
C LEU A 42 -16.28 10.61 11.92
N LEU A 43 -16.83 11.10 13.01
CA LEU A 43 -16.85 10.46 14.31
C LEU A 43 -18.29 10.01 14.56
N VAL A 44 -18.48 8.71 14.77
CA VAL A 44 -19.81 8.09 14.88
C VAL A 44 -19.94 7.45 16.27
N GLY A 45 -20.98 7.82 17.02
CA GLY A 45 -21.24 7.32 18.36
C GLY A 45 -21.19 8.39 19.44
N GLY A 46 -21.12 7.95 20.70
CA GLY A 46 -21.14 8.81 21.89
C GLY A 46 -19.75 9.09 22.45
N ASP A 47 -19.57 8.82 23.74
CA ASP A 47 -18.37 9.20 24.51
C ASP A 47 -17.04 8.63 23.96
N ASP A 48 -17.08 7.48 23.30
CA ASP A 48 -15.94 6.89 22.59
C ASP A 48 -16.31 6.66 21.10
N PRO A 49 -16.21 7.70 20.27
CA PRO A 49 -16.73 7.63 18.92
C PRO A 49 -15.80 6.86 17.98
N VAL A 50 -16.40 6.06 17.09
CA VAL A 50 -15.68 5.35 16.04
C VAL A 50 -15.37 6.30 14.90
N ARG A 51 -14.10 6.32 14.48
CA ARG A 51 -13.67 7.07 13.30
C ARG A 51 -14.04 6.31 12.03
N VAL A 52 -14.83 6.95 11.17
CA VAL A 52 -15.18 6.48 9.83
C VAL A 52 -14.58 7.43 8.80
N GLU A 53 -13.87 6.90 7.81
CA GLU A 53 -13.26 7.70 6.75
C GLU A 53 -13.79 7.26 5.40
N LEU A 54 -14.15 8.25 4.58
CA LEU A 54 -14.44 8.09 3.17
C LEU A 54 -13.31 8.77 2.43
N ALA A 55 -12.68 8.05 1.53
CA ALA A 55 -11.64 8.56 0.67
C ALA A 55 -11.86 7.99 -0.72
N TYR A 56 -11.74 8.84 -1.73
CA TYR A 56 -11.50 8.34 -3.07
C TYR A 56 -10.10 7.73 -3.12
N ASP A 57 -10.02 6.51 -3.62
CA ASP A 57 -8.76 5.83 -3.89
C ASP A 57 -8.93 5.02 -5.17
N TRP A 58 -7.86 4.95 -5.98
CA TRP A 58 -7.88 4.18 -7.21
C TRP A 58 -7.89 2.69 -6.89
N ARG A 59 -8.63 1.91 -7.68
CA ARG A 59 -8.73 0.45 -7.53
C ARG A 59 -8.56 -0.25 -8.87
N GLY A 60 -7.81 -1.33 -8.91
CA GLY A 60 -7.61 -2.12 -10.13
C GLY A 60 -8.74 -3.12 -10.36
N ASN A 61 -9.42 -3.54 -9.30
CA ASN A 61 -10.32 -4.68 -9.31
C ASN A 61 -11.73 -4.31 -8.83
N ARG A 62 -12.69 -5.19 -9.11
CA ARG A 62 -14.04 -5.08 -8.53
C ARG A 62 -13.99 -5.45 -7.04
N PRO A 63 -14.84 -4.86 -6.19
CA PRO A 63 -14.88 -5.22 -4.78
C PRO A 63 -15.18 -6.72 -4.60
N ALA A 64 -14.50 -7.34 -3.64
CA ALA A 64 -14.83 -8.69 -3.20
C ALA A 64 -16.08 -8.65 -2.31
N LEU A 65 -16.95 -9.66 -2.41
CA LEU A 65 -18.14 -9.78 -1.56
C LEU A 65 -17.87 -10.73 -0.41
N LEU A 66 -18.04 -10.23 0.82
CA LEU A 66 -18.06 -11.01 2.06
C LEU A 66 -19.44 -10.95 2.70
N ASP A 67 -19.68 -11.73 3.76
CA ASP A 67 -20.96 -11.74 4.49
C ASP A 67 -21.32 -10.37 5.10
N ILE A 68 -20.31 -9.53 5.33
CA ILE A 68 -20.46 -8.15 5.81
C ILE A 68 -20.70 -7.12 4.69
N GLY A 69 -20.74 -7.56 3.44
CA GLY A 69 -20.89 -6.72 2.25
C GLY A 69 -19.62 -6.60 1.40
N PRO A 70 -19.60 -5.65 0.44
CA PRO A 70 -18.45 -5.40 -0.40
C PRO A 70 -17.26 -4.86 0.39
N VAL A 71 -16.09 -5.40 0.11
CA VAL A 71 -14.79 -4.96 0.63
C VAL A 71 -13.80 -4.76 -0.51
N LEU A 72 -12.65 -4.16 -0.22
CA LEU A 72 -11.57 -4.07 -1.21
C LEU A 72 -11.20 -5.46 -1.71
N ASP A 73 -10.89 -5.55 -3.01
CA ASP A 73 -10.22 -6.72 -3.53
C ASP A 73 -8.89 -6.93 -2.79
N ARG A 74 -8.48 -8.19 -2.65
CA ARG A 74 -7.28 -8.54 -1.89
C ARG A 74 -6.03 -7.87 -2.47
N ASP A 75 -5.91 -7.84 -3.80
CA ASP A 75 -4.75 -7.27 -4.48
C ASP A 75 -4.72 -5.74 -4.33
N ASP A 76 -5.88 -5.09 -4.42
CA ASP A 76 -6.00 -3.64 -4.19
C ASP A 76 -5.67 -3.29 -2.72
N ALA A 77 -6.12 -4.11 -1.76
CA ALA A 77 -5.82 -3.91 -0.34
C ALA A 77 -4.31 -4.05 -0.07
N VAL A 78 -3.65 -5.06 -0.65
CA VAL A 78 -2.21 -5.28 -0.52
C VAL A 78 -1.41 -4.18 -1.22
N ALA A 79 -1.83 -3.73 -2.40
CA ALA A 79 -1.23 -2.58 -3.07
C ALA A 79 -1.28 -1.32 -2.19
N GLY A 80 -2.42 -1.06 -1.54
CA GLY A 80 -2.56 0.04 -0.58
C GLY A 80 -1.59 -0.07 0.61
N LYS A 81 -1.27 -1.29 1.07
CA LYS A 81 -0.24 -1.51 2.11
C LYS A 81 1.17 -1.24 1.61
N MET A 82 1.47 -1.64 0.37
CA MET A 82 2.74 -1.33 -0.28
C MET A 82 2.95 0.18 -0.42
N LEU A 83 1.92 0.91 -0.89
CA LEU A 83 1.98 2.37 -1.04
C LEU A 83 2.04 3.08 0.32
N ALA A 84 1.34 2.58 1.34
CA ALA A 84 1.45 3.12 2.70
C ALA A 84 2.86 2.90 3.27
N LEU A 85 3.45 1.72 3.04
CA LEU A 85 4.83 1.45 3.46
C LEU A 85 5.79 2.41 2.76
N TRP A 86 5.69 2.54 1.43
CA TRP A 86 6.51 3.47 0.64
C TRP A 86 6.37 4.93 1.10
N GLY A 87 5.13 5.40 1.30
CA GLY A 87 4.88 6.80 1.58
C GLY A 87 5.20 7.24 3.01
N ARG A 88 4.90 6.43 4.03
CA ARG A 88 5.07 6.81 5.45
C ARG A 88 5.86 5.81 6.29
N GLY A 89 5.99 4.57 5.83
CA GLY A 89 6.77 3.52 6.49
C GLY A 89 6.45 3.32 7.96
N GLN A 90 5.19 3.23 8.39
CA GLN A 90 4.89 2.97 9.81
C GLN A 90 5.13 1.50 10.15
N THR A 91 5.37 1.18 11.43
CA THR A 91 5.64 -0.21 11.88
C THR A 91 4.59 -1.21 11.40
N ARG A 92 3.30 -0.84 11.47
CA ARG A 92 2.21 -1.67 10.92
C ARG A 92 2.30 -1.92 9.42
N ASP A 93 2.83 -0.97 8.65
CA ASP A 93 2.93 -1.11 7.19
C ASP A 93 3.99 -2.17 6.83
N TYR A 94 5.08 -2.27 7.61
CA TYR A 94 6.05 -3.38 7.50
C TYR A 94 5.44 -4.72 7.88
N ILE A 95 4.68 -4.75 8.98
CA ILE A 95 3.97 -5.96 9.45
C ILE A 95 3.00 -6.47 8.38
N ASP A 96 2.22 -5.58 7.77
CA ASP A 96 1.24 -5.93 6.76
C ASP A 96 1.90 -6.48 5.48
N VAL A 97 2.99 -5.85 5.02
CA VAL A 97 3.76 -6.33 3.85
C VAL A 97 4.46 -7.65 4.13
N HIS A 98 5.05 -7.80 5.33
CA HIS A 98 5.62 -9.06 5.77
C HIS A 98 4.56 -10.17 5.80
N ALA A 99 3.37 -9.90 6.37
CA ALA A 99 2.25 -10.83 6.42
C ALA A 99 1.80 -11.27 5.01
N ALA A 100 1.76 -10.35 4.05
CA ALA A 100 1.48 -10.68 2.65
C ALA A 100 2.51 -11.66 2.08
N LEU A 101 3.81 -11.46 2.32
CA LEU A 101 4.89 -12.35 1.87
C LEU A 101 4.81 -13.73 2.54
N VAL A 102 4.73 -13.79 3.88
CA VAL A 102 4.69 -15.09 4.59
C VAL A 102 3.41 -15.88 4.37
N SER A 103 2.33 -15.24 3.89
CA SER A 103 1.12 -15.96 3.48
C SER A 103 1.34 -16.91 2.31
N GLY A 104 2.45 -16.75 1.56
CA GLY A 104 2.77 -17.51 0.36
C GLY A 104 1.91 -17.17 -0.86
N ALA A 105 0.96 -16.23 -0.74
CA ALA A 105 0.11 -15.79 -1.85
C ALA A 105 0.78 -14.74 -2.74
N TYR A 106 1.80 -14.04 -2.22
CA TYR A 106 2.48 -12.97 -2.92
C TYR A 106 3.98 -13.22 -2.95
N SER A 107 4.58 -13.00 -4.11
CA SER A 107 6.03 -12.86 -4.25
C SER A 107 6.42 -11.39 -4.15
N GLU A 108 7.67 -11.11 -3.83
CA GLU A 108 8.27 -9.77 -3.88
C GLU A 108 7.99 -9.05 -5.21
N ALA A 109 8.21 -9.76 -6.33
CA ALA A 109 7.94 -9.23 -7.67
C ALA A 109 6.46 -8.90 -7.89
N THR A 110 5.55 -9.72 -7.36
CA THR A 110 4.11 -9.48 -7.43
C THR A 110 3.73 -8.24 -6.63
N LEU A 111 4.30 -8.05 -5.44
CA LEU A 111 4.03 -6.86 -4.61
C LEU A 111 4.48 -5.56 -5.28
N LEU A 112 5.65 -5.57 -5.93
CA LEU A 112 6.15 -4.42 -6.69
C LEU A 112 5.23 -4.08 -7.87
N ASP A 113 4.81 -5.09 -8.63
CA ASP A 113 3.90 -4.92 -9.77
C ASP A 113 2.53 -4.37 -9.32
N LEU A 114 1.98 -4.87 -8.20
CA LEU A 114 0.74 -4.35 -7.64
C LEU A 114 0.86 -2.87 -7.24
N ALA A 115 1.95 -2.48 -6.58
CA ALA A 115 2.19 -1.10 -6.20
C ALA A 115 2.34 -0.18 -7.42
N ALA A 116 3.12 -0.59 -8.43
CA ALA A 116 3.35 0.18 -9.65
C ALA A 116 2.09 0.34 -10.51
N ARG A 117 1.16 -0.62 -10.46
CA ARG A 117 -0.15 -0.50 -11.11
C ARG A 117 -1.07 0.45 -10.38
N ALA A 118 -0.98 0.50 -9.06
CA ALA A 118 -1.82 1.35 -8.23
C ALA A 118 -1.37 2.82 -8.24
N ASP A 119 -0.06 3.09 -8.30
CA ASP A 119 0.50 4.43 -8.39
C ASP A 119 1.66 4.47 -9.38
N ASN A 120 1.53 5.28 -10.44
CA ASN A 120 2.56 5.43 -11.47
C ASN A 120 3.80 6.20 -10.99
N GLY A 121 3.73 6.84 -9.81
CA GLY A 121 4.85 7.47 -9.14
C GLY A 121 5.67 6.53 -8.26
N PHE A 122 5.24 5.28 -8.07
CA PHE A 122 5.97 4.30 -7.27
C PHE A 122 7.33 3.97 -7.88
N ASP A 123 8.42 4.29 -7.15
CA ASP A 123 9.79 4.01 -7.56
C ASP A 123 10.38 2.84 -6.75
N HIS A 124 10.82 1.80 -7.46
CA HIS A 124 11.42 0.60 -6.89
C HIS A 124 12.74 0.90 -6.16
N ASN A 125 13.53 1.86 -6.63
CA ASN A 125 14.81 2.21 -6.00
C ASN A 125 14.58 2.93 -4.66
N ASP A 126 13.59 3.81 -4.59
CA ASP A 126 13.20 4.47 -3.34
C ASP A 126 12.60 3.46 -2.36
N PHE A 127 11.87 2.47 -2.87
CA PHE A 127 11.27 1.44 -2.03
C PHE A 127 12.31 0.58 -1.29
N GLY A 128 13.45 0.28 -1.91
CA GLY A 128 14.55 -0.43 -1.25
C GLY A 128 15.07 0.31 0.00
N GLN A 129 15.16 1.64 -0.05
CA GLN A 129 15.57 2.45 1.10
C GLN A 129 14.53 2.36 2.23
N VAL A 130 13.25 2.42 1.88
CA VAL A 130 12.15 2.23 2.85
C VAL A 130 12.26 0.86 3.53
N LEU A 131 12.48 -0.22 2.78
CA LEU A 131 12.64 -1.55 3.37
C LEU A 131 13.80 -1.61 4.38
N THR A 132 14.95 -0.98 4.08
CA THR A 132 16.09 -0.96 5.02
C THR A 132 15.82 -0.17 6.29
N ALA A 133 14.93 0.84 6.26
CA ALA A 133 14.59 1.67 7.41
C ALA A 133 13.83 0.91 8.52
N VAL A 134 13.40 -0.34 8.27
CA VAL A 134 12.85 -1.23 9.30
C VAL A 134 13.85 -1.51 10.43
N ALA A 135 15.16 -1.46 10.14
CA ALA A 135 16.21 -1.68 11.11
C ALA A 135 16.23 -0.60 12.21
N ASP A 136 15.81 0.62 11.88
CA ASP A 136 15.80 1.76 12.80
C ASP A 136 14.53 1.81 13.66
N ARG A 137 13.55 0.93 13.41
CA ARG A 137 12.30 0.89 14.17
C ARG A 137 12.52 0.21 15.51
N PRO A 138 12.13 0.81 16.64
CA PRO A 138 12.33 0.20 17.94
C PRO A 138 11.46 -1.04 18.09
N ASP A 139 11.99 -2.09 18.72
CA ASP A 139 11.28 -3.36 18.96
C ASP A 139 9.96 -3.14 19.70
N SER A 140 9.91 -2.16 20.62
CA SER A 140 8.68 -1.80 21.34
C SER A 140 7.53 -1.44 20.39
N SER A 141 7.82 -0.81 19.25
CA SER A 141 6.78 -0.45 18.28
C SER A 141 6.16 -1.65 17.58
N PHE A 142 6.86 -2.79 17.52
CA PHE A 142 6.33 -4.06 17.01
C PHE A 142 5.63 -4.84 18.13
N ALA A 143 6.16 -4.77 19.36
CA ALA A 143 5.55 -5.38 20.54
C ALA A 143 4.13 -4.81 20.82
N ASP A 144 3.87 -3.55 20.49
CA ASP A 144 2.52 -2.95 20.52
C ASP A 144 1.50 -3.69 19.61
N TYR A 145 1.99 -4.43 18.61
CA TYR A 145 1.21 -5.30 17.73
C TYR A 145 1.31 -6.80 18.09
N GLY A 146 1.93 -7.13 19.23
CA GLY A 146 2.04 -8.49 19.72
C GLY A 146 3.22 -9.31 19.16
N PHE A 147 4.13 -8.69 18.42
CA PHE A 147 5.32 -9.38 17.90
C PHE A 147 6.36 -9.61 19.00
N ASP A 148 6.89 -10.83 19.07
CA ASP A 148 8.01 -11.18 19.93
C ASP A 148 9.38 -10.89 19.28
N PRO A 149 10.50 -10.91 20.03
CA PRO A 149 11.82 -10.62 19.47
C PRO A 149 12.26 -11.53 18.32
N ALA A 150 11.83 -12.80 18.30
CA ALA A 150 12.16 -13.73 17.23
C ALA A 150 11.38 -13.41 15.95
N GLU A 151 10.10 -13.06 16.08
CA GLU A 151 9.26 -12.61 14.96
C GLU A 151 9.76 -11.29 14.37
N ILE A 152 10.20 -10.35 15.21
CA ILE A 152 10.83 -9.09 14.76
C ILE A 152 12.12 -9.39 13.98
N CYS A 153 12.94 -10.32 14.47
CA CYS A 153 14.18 -10.72 13.79
C CYS A 153 13.88 -11.32 12.42
N ALA A 154 12.95 -12.28 12.35
CA ALA A 154 12.53 -12.91 11.10
C ALA A 154 11.97 -11.90 10.09
N LEU A 155 11.14 -10.95 10.55
CA LEU A 155 10.62 -9.88 9.70
C LEU A 155 11.75 -9.04 9.11
N ARG A 156 12.71 -8.61 9.94
CA ARG A 156 13.83 -7.79 9.50
C ARG A 156 14.75 -8.53 8.54
N ASP A 157 14.99 -9.82 8.79
CA ASP A 157 15.83 -10.65 7.93
C ASP A 157 15.17 -10.84 6.56
N LEU A 158 13.87 -11.16 6.52
CA LEU A 158 13.13 -11.30 5.27
C LEU A 158 13.19 -10.02 4.41
N LEU A 159 12.96 -8.85 5.02
CA LEU A 159 13.03 -7.57 4.27
C LEU A 159 14.46 -7.22 3.85
N ARG A 160 15.49 -7.61 4.62
CA ARG A 160 16.90 -7.42 4.25
C ARG A 160 17.29 -8.31 3.07
N ASP A 161 16.83 -9.55 3.06
CA ASP A 161 17.09 -10.51 1.99
C ASP A 161 16.46 -10.03 0.68
N TRP A 162 15.21 -9.53 0.73
CA TRP A 162 14.56 -8.90 -0.42
C TRP A 162 15.40 -7.76 -1.04
N VAL A 163 15.94 -6.85 -0.22
CA VAL A 163 16.79 -5.75 -0.73
C VAL A 163 18.09 -6.27 -1.37
N SER A 164 18.67 -7.33 -0.80
CA SER A 164 19.92 -7.93 -1.27
C SER A 164 19.75 -8.64 -2.61
N ASP A 165 18.63 -9.36 -2.79
CA ASP A 165 18.29 -10.04 -4.04
C ASP A 165 17.97 -9.02 -5.15
N SER A 166 17.23 -7.96 -4.81
CA SER A 166 16.90 -6.88 -5.75
C SER A 166 18.16 -6.15 -6.26
N SER A 167 19.11 -5.88 -5.37
CA SER A 167 20.40 -5.25 -5.72
C SER A 167 21.26 -6.16 -6.62
N SER A 168 21.27 -7.45 -6.34
CA SER A 168 21.98 -8.46 -7.14
C SER A 168 21.41 -8.57 -8.55
N HIS A 169 20.08 -8.52 -8.67
CA HIS A 169 19.39 -8.55 -9.97
C HIS A 169 19.66 -7.28 -10.80
N ALA A 170 19.66 -6.10 -10.19
CA ALA A 170 20.00 -4.84 -10.86
C ALA A 170 21.45 -4.80 -11.39
N MET A 171 22.39 -5.42 -10.66
CA MET A 171 23.81 -5.52 -11.04
C MET A 171 24.03 -6.45 -12.25
N ILE A 172 23.26 -7.55 -12.35
CA ILE A 172 23.31 -8.48 -13.49
C ILE A 172 22.75 -7.81 -14.76
N ILE A 173 21.66 -7.05 -14.66
CA ILE A 173 21.07 -6.36 -15.82
C ILE A 173 22.01 -5.25 -16.33
N HIS A 174 22.68 -4.51 -15.44
CA HIS A 174 23.65 -3.47 -15.83
C HIS A 174 24.95 -4.03 -16.44
N SER A 175 25.34 -5.27 -16.12
CA SER A 175 26.53 -5.92 -16.69
C SER A 175 26.28 -6.63 -18.03
N GLY A 176 25.02 -6.69 -18.49
CA GLY A 176 24.60 -7.30 -19.76
C GLY A 176 24.56 -6.36 -20.98
N GLN A 177 24.90 -5.08 -20.86
CA GLN A 177 25.08 -4.17 -22.00
C GLN A 177 26.50 -4.32 -22.58
N ASP A 178 26.69 -5.19 -23.58
CA ASP A 178 27.98 -5.37 -24.31
C ASP A 178 28.25 -4.16 -25.24
N PRO A 179 29.39 -3.44 -25.08
CA PRO A 179 29.78 -2.36 -25.96
C PRO A 179 30.43 -2.89 -27.25
N ARG A 180 29.73 -3.68 -28.06
CA ARG A 180 30.27 -4.16 -29.35
C ARG A 180 29.23 -4.26 -30.47
N THR A 181 28.88 -3.11 -31.04
CA THR A 181 28.67 -2.99 -32.49
C THR A 181 29.84 -2.23 -33.10
N GLY A 182 30.95 -2.94 -33.27
CA GLY A 182 31.99 -2.52 -34.20
C GLY A 182 31.52 -2.77 -35.63
N THR A 183 31.64 -1.77 -36.49
CA THR A 183 31.64 -1.98 -37.94
C THR A 183 32.98 -1.45 -38.48
N PRO A 184 33.75 -2.24 -39.25
CA PRO A 184 35.09 -1.87 -39.65
C PRO A 184 35.13 -0.96 -40.89
N ARG A 185 36.26 -0.25 -41.01
CA ARG A 185 36.70 0.69 -42.06
C ARG A 185 36.47 0.20 -43.49
N HIS A 186 36.13 1.14 -44.38
CA HIS A 186 36.62 1.15 -45.76
C HIS A 186 37.37 2.45 -46.06
N ALA A 187 38.58 2.28 -46.60
CA ALA A 187 39.47 3.33 -47.06
C ALA A 187 39.46 3.41 -48.59
N GLY A 188 39.59 4.63 -49.11
CA GLY A 188 40.13 4.95 -50.44
C GLY A 188 39.11 5.33 -51.51
N PRO A 189 39.54 6.07 -52.55
CA PRO A 189 40.93 6.38 -52.91
C PRO A 189 41.46 7.73 -52.39
#